data_AF-A0A7X9FYH7-F1
#
_entry.id   AF-A0A7X9FYH7-F1
#
_cell.length_a   1.000
_cell.length_b   1.000
_cell.length_c   1.000
_cell.angle_alpha   90.00
_cell.angle_beta   90.00
_cell.angle_gamma   90.00
#
_symmetry.space_group_name_H-M   'P 1'
#
loop_
_entity.id
_entity.type
_entity.pdbx_description
1 polymer ?
#
loop_
_entity_poly.entity_id
_entity_poly.type
_entity_poly.pdbx_seq_one_letter_code
_entity_poly.pdbx_strand_id
1 'polypeptide(L)'
;QGEIFFQVLNPPLLDFAAGGQAEKSGGIATPSFSIVGLSRILGPVGGKITSSSASAEPQPEAGSGPRVEPDKKVFDEKDIKEALKDTVDGKFYPEKFFDDKAKILGGILLKDVVDKVEDFGRQDSDSQSAALKIKTEPVYESGSQLPVGLKTLLNWTPNLHDFSIFMANREGTKSSLTLNVEAVTYFNGKEATYQVKGELTDFTLDLIKDITTFILVKFSKFTFTAEKGKKTNVDPKIASIKFQGPLKFIEELLKRIPLPGSLSDSDGGSGSSAVIKVDASGAKLGYGLAIPDVAFGVFSMQNLKFSGEIALPFTGDPVSLRFAFNERNNPFLLTVAMFGGGGFFALVLSPDGIKLVEGSLEFGGSFALNLGVASGGMTLMAGIYFKYEDNYITISGYVRCTGELDVLGLISISAEFYLSLTYEEEGNKVYGQASLTVKIKILFFSTKVTLQVEREFGASPPPLFCDLMEESDWLAYCQAFA
;
A
#
# COMPACT_ATOMS: atom_id res chain seq x y z
N GLN A 1 27.37 32.33 12.02
CA GLN A 1 26.37 32.24 13.09
C GLN A 1 24.99 32.46 12.46
N GLY A 2 23.99 31.63 12.77
CA GLY A 2 22.71 31.63 12.05
C GLY A 2 21.72 32.75 12.38
N GLU A 3 22.18 33.86 12.97
CA GLU A 3 21.41 35.10 13.21
C GLU A 3 20.00 34.88 13.80
N ILE A 4 19.90 34.07 14.86
CA ILE A 4 18.65 33.92 15.62
C ILE A 4 18.35 35.22 16.35
N PHE A 5 17.15 35.75 16.17
CA PHE A 5 16.71 36.99 16.84
C PHE A 5 15.43 36.81 17.67
N PHE A 6 14.77 35.65 17.57
CA PHE A 6 13.55 35.35 18.33
C PHE A 6 13.48 33.86 18.68
N GLN A 7 13.14 33.56 19.94
CA GLN A 7 12.86 32.21 20.45
C GLN A 7 11.37 32.08 20.73
N VAL A 8 10.76 30.95 20.35
CA VAL A 8 9.33 30.69 20.57
C VAL A 8 9.17 29.75 21.77
N LEU A 9 8.52 30.23 22.84
CA LEU A 9 8.32 29.47 24.08
C LEU A 9 7.22 28.40 23.96
N ASN A 10 6.21 28.66 23.11
CA ASN A 10 5.15 27.71 22.75
C ASN A 10 5.19 27.49 21.23
N PRO A 11 6.06 26.58 20.75
CA PRO A 11 6.36 26.40 19.34
C PRO A 11 5.15 25.87 18.57
N PRO A 12 4.60 26.64 17.62
CA PRO A 12 3.49 26.17 16.79
C PRO A 12 4.00 25.12 15.79
N LEU A 13 3.14 24.15 15.45
CA LEU A 13 3.40 23.22 14.36
C LEU A 13 3.16 23.92 13.03
N LEU A 14 4.20 24.00 12.19
CA LEU A 14 4.04 24.33 10.78
C LEU A 14 3.71 23.06 10.04
N ASP A 15 2.42 22.88 9.73
CA ASP A 15 1.93 21.69 9.05
C ASP A 15 1.65 21.97 7.57
N PHE A 16 2.40 21.27 6.70
CA PHE A 16 2.17 21.28 5.26
C PHE A 16 1.22 20.16 4.80
N ALA A 17 0.74 19.33 5.73
CA ALA A 17 -0.11 18.17 5.48
C ALA A 17 -1.61 18.43 5.78
N ALA A 18 -2.21 19.44 5.15
CA ALA A 18 -3.66 19.65 5.11
C ALA A 18 -4.43 19.43 6.44
N GLY A 19 -3.88 19.83 7.59
CA GLY A 19 -4.51 19.64 8.90
C GLY A 19 -4.23 18.27 9.55
N GLY A 20 -2.98 17.79 9.46
CA GLY A 20 -2.50 16.56 10.08
C GLY A 20 -2.76 15.29 9.28
N GLN A 21 -3.32 15.39 8.07
CA GLN A 21 -3.66 14.25 7.22
C GLN A 21 -2.62 14.04 6.12
N ALA A 22 -1.39 13.74 6.53
CA ALA A 22 -0.29 13.38 5.62
C ALA A 22 -0.66 12.23 4.67
N GLU A 23 -1.50 11.31 5.12
CA GLU A 23 -2.08 10.20 4.35
C GLU A 23 -2.83 10.67 3.09
N LYS A 24 -3.52 11.82 3.13
CA LYS A 24 -4.25 12.37 1.98
C LYS A 24 -3.36 13.03 0.93
N SER A 25 -2.11 13.34 1.28
CA SER A 25 -1.10 13.83 0.34
C SER A 25 -0.32 12.71 -0.36
N GLY A 26 -0.61 11.44 0.00
CA GLY A 26 0.07 10.26 -0.52
C GLY A 26 1.46 10.02 0.06
N GLY A 27 1.87 10.75 1.10
CA GLY A 27 3.20 10.59 1.71
C GLY A 27 4.37 11.07 0.81
N ILE A 28 4.10 11.93 -0.18
CA ILE A 28 5.08 12.22 -1.25
C ILE A 28 6.01 13.43 -0.95
N ALA A 29 5.67 14.32 -0.02
CA ALA A 29 6.59 15.20 0.73
C ALA A 29 5.79 16.28 1.44
N THR A 30 5.68 16.18 2.76
CA THR A 30 5.16 17.25 3.61
C THR A 30 6.22 17.53 4.67
N PRO A 31 7.04 18.59 4.51
CA PRO A 31 8.10 18.92 5.46
C PRO A 31 7.50 19.61 6.70
N SER A 32 6.58 18.95 7.41
CA SER A 32 5.96 19.53 8.62
C SER A 32 6.94 19.51 9.80
N PHE A 33 7.01 20.59 10.57
CA PHE A 33 7.91 20.71 11.74
C PHE A 33 7.43 21.79 12.73
N SER A 34 7.89 21.73 13.98
CA SER A 34 7.59 22.74 15.01
C SER A 34 8.52 23.95 14.91
N ILE A 35 7.98 25.17 14.88
CA ILE A 35 8.78 26.42 14.81
C ILE A 35 9.27 26.79 16.20
N VAL A 36 10.58 26.68 16.42
CA VAL A 36 11.23 26.94 17.72
C VAL A 36 11.91 28.32 17.81
N GLY A 37 12.12 28.98 16.67
CA GLY A 37 12.68 30.33 16.61
C GLY A 37 12.62 30.98 15.23
N LEU A 38 13.17 32.19 15.13
CA LEU A 38 13.33 32.94 13.87
C LEU A 38 14.79 33.31 13.64
N SER A 39 15.30 32.96 12.46
CA SER A 39 16.60 33.35 11.91
C SER A 39 16.41 34.44 10.86
N ARG A 40 17.31 35.43 10.82
CA ARG A 40 17.35 36.40 9.71
C ARG A 40 17.75 35.78 8.38
N ILE A 41 18.47 34.65 8.43
CA ILE A 41 19.03 33.97 7.26
C ILE A 41 18.06 32.91 6.71
N LEU A 42 17.41 32.15 7.60
CA LEU A 42 16.57 31.00 7.23
C LEU A 42 15.06 31.27 7.38
N GLY A 43 14.65 32.32 8.10
CA GLY A 43 13.25 32.56 8.48
C GLY A 43 12.84 31.71 9.70
N PRO A 44 11.62 31.15 9.73
CA PRO A 44 11.23 30.15 10.73
C PRO A 44 12.19 28.98 10.79
N VAL A 45 12.71 28.70 11.98
CA VAL A 45 13.62 27.56 12.21
C VAL A 45 12.96 26.55 13.13
N GLY A 46 13.14 25.29 12.79
CA GLY A 46 12.44 24.16 13.38
C GLY A 46 13.35 23.30 14.26
N GLY A 47 12.73 22.55 15.15
CA GLY A 47 13.42 21.55 15.96
C GLY A 47 12.46 20.56 16.60
N LYS A 48 12.91 19.31 16.73
CA LYS A 48 12.16 18.26 17.43
C LYS A 48 12.14 18.55 18.93
N ILE A 49 10.97 18.87 19.46
CA ILE A 49 10.78 19.02 20.91
C ILE A 49 9.91 17.86 21.39
N THR A 50 10.53 16.89 22.06
CA THR A 50 9.83 15.81 22.74
C THR A 50 9.28 16.35 24.06
N SER A 51 7.95 16.29 24.27
CA SER A 51 7.39 16.60 25.58
C SER A 51 7.94 15.61 26.61
N SER A 52 8.67 16.10 27.61
CA SER A 52 9.00 15.31 28.79
C SER A 52 7.71 14.84 29.45
N SER A 53 7.59 13.53 29.64
CA SER A 53 6.41 12.86 30.16
C SER A 53 6.05 13.33 31.56
N ALA A 54 4.88 13.94 31.75
CA ALA A 54 4.17 13.84 33.02
C ALA A 54 3.52 12.45 33.07
N SER A 55 3.99 11.62 33.99
CA SER A 55 3.43 10.33 34.36
C SER A 55 1.92 10.42 34.56
N ALA A 56 1.17 9.69 33.73
CA ALA A 56 -0.26 9.52 33.89
C ALA A 56 -0.55 8.60 35.08
N GLU A 57 -0.89 9.18 36.23
CA GLU A 57 -1.76 8.49 37.18
C GLU A 57 -3.21 8.64 36.70
N PRO A 58 -4.01 7.55 36.66
CA PRO A 58 -5.40 7.63 36.23
C PRO A 58 -6.24 8.24 37.36
N GLN A 59 -6.84 9.41 37.12
CA GLN A 59 -7.81 10.01 38.03
C GLN A 59 -9.25 9.81 37.51
N PRO A 60 -10.24 9.49 38.37
CA PRO A 60 -11.55 8.99 37.95
C PRO A 60 -12.49 10.11 37.48
N GLU A 61 -13.47 9.71 36.67
CA GLU A 61 -14.46 10.58 36.05
C GLU A 61 -15.42 11.30 37.02
N ALA A 62 -15.95 12.41 36.50
CA ALA A 62 -17.17 13.16 36.86
C ALA A 62 -17.05 14.37 37.81
N GLY A 63 -17.30 15.55 37.25
CA GLY A 63 -17.63 16.78 37.97
C GLY A 63 -17.77 17.98 37.04
N SER A 64 -19.00 18.46 36.85
CA SER A 64 -19.32 19.70 36.12
C SER A 64 -18.74 20.93 36.86
N GLY A 65 -17.54 21.36 36.47
CA GLY A 65 -16.86 22.58 36.90
C GLY A 65 -16.39 23.43 35.70
N PRO A 66 -15.93 24.67 35.93
CA PRO A 66 -15.67 25.62 34.85
C PRO A 66 -14.61 25.11 33.87
N ARG A 67 -14.86 25.35 32.58
CA ARG A 67 -14.06 24.95 31.42
C ARG A 67 -12.55 25.05 31.71
N VAL A 68 -11.91 23.89 31.88
CA VAL A 68 -10.46 23.74 31.97
C VAL A 68 -9.86 24.28 30.67
N GLU A 69 -8.96 25.26 30.75
CA GLU A 69 -8.14 25.68 29.60
C GLU A 69 -7.41 24.44 29.06
N PRO A 70 -7.30 24.24 27.73
CA PRO A 70 -6.55 23.11 27.19
C PRO A 70 -5.13 23.18 27.74
N ASP A 71 -4.67 22.09 28.36
CA ASP A 71 -3.35 21.96 28.98
C ASP A 71 -2.28 22.61 28.07
N LYS A 72 -1.76 23.76 28.48
CA LYS A 72 -0.61 24.37 27.84
C LYS A 72 0.54 23.40 28.03
N LYS A 73 0.87 22.64 26.98
CA LYS A 73 2.15 21.92 26.90
C LYS A 73 3.26 22.97 26.96
N VAL A 74 3.74 23.26 28.17
CA VAL A 74 4.91 24.11 28.38
C VAL A 74 6.11 23.23 28.06
N PHE A 75 6.76 23.51 26.94
CA PHE A 75 8.01 22.85 26.58
C PHE A 75 9.14 23.42 27.43
N ASP A 76 10.09 22.58 27.84
CA ASP A 76 11.23 23.03 28.65
C ASP A 76 12.08 24.01 27.83
N GLU A 77 12.40 25.17 28.41
CA GLU A 77 13.25 26.20 27.79
C GLU A 77 14.62 25.62 27.40
N LYS A 78 15.10 24.62 28.14
CA LYS A 78 16.32 23.89 27.85
C LYS A 78 16.24 23.13 26.52
N ASP A 79 15.13 22.46 26.26
CA ASP A 79 14.92 21.69 25.03
C ASP A 79 14.83 22.63 23.81
N ILE A 80 14.20 23.79 23.98
CA ILE A 80 14.11 24.82 22.92
C ILE A 80 15.49 25.40 22.62
N LYS A 81 16.32 25.67 23.65
CA LYS A 81 17.69 26.15 23.46
C LYS A 81 18.58 25.10 22.80
N GLU A 82 18.40 23.83 23.15
CA GLU A 82 19.12 22.72 22.51
C GLU A 82 18.71 22.57 21.04
N ALA A 83 17.42 22.68 20.73
CA ALA A 83 16.90 22.66 19.36
C ALA A 83 17.44 23.83 18.50
N LEU A 84 17.63 25.01 19.09
CA LEU A 84 18.17 26.18 18.39
C LEU A 84 19.69 26.16 18.22
N LYS A 85 20.41 25.36 19.00
CA LYS A 85 21.88 25.37 19.05
C LYS A 85 22.52 25.16 17.69
N ASP A 86 22.07 24.17 16.94
CA ASP A 86 22.63 23.88 15.61
C ASP A 86 22.42 25.06 14.66
N THR A 87 21.25 25.68 14.71
CA THR A 87 20.97 26.86 13.89
C THR A 87 21.84 28.05 14.29
N VAL A 88 22.04 28.29 15.60
CA VAL A 88 22.96 29.33 16.10
C VAL A 88 24.38 29.10 15.55
N ASP A 89 24.83 27.85 15.55
CA ASP A 89 26.13 27.42 15.04
C ASP A 89 26.23 27.47 13.51
N GLY A 90 25.14 27.78 12.80
CA GLY A 90 25.11 27.83 11.33
C GLY A 90 24.91 26.47 10.67
N LYS A 91 24.37 25.49 11.40
CA LYS A 91 24.23 24.10 10.99
C LYS A 91 22.77 23.71 10.74
N PHE A 92 22.54 22.87 9.75
CA PHE A 92 21.24 22.28 9.46
C PHE A 92 21.36 20.76 9.44
N TYR A 93 20.69 20.10 10.37
CA TYR A 93 20.69 18.64 10.51
C TYR A 93 19.27 18.10 10.26
N PRO A 94 19.05 17.42 9.10
CA PRO A 94 17.73 16.90 8.71
C PRO A 94 17.04 16.05 9.78
N GLU A 95 17.79 15.21 10.50
CA GLU A 95 17.28 14.32 11.57
C GLU A 95 16.62 15.05 12.75
N LYS A 96 17.05 16.29 13.02
CA LYS A 96 16.51 17.12 14.10
C LYS A 96 15.37 18.02 13.61
N PHE A 97 15.24 18.15 12.29
CA PHE A 97 14.32 19.07 11.64
C PHE A 97 13.07 18.37 11.12
N PHE A 98 13.22 17.21 10.48
CA PHE A 98 12.13 16.43 9.91
C PHE A 98 11.68 15.32 10.86
N ASP A 99 10.36 15.12 10.95
CA ASP A 99 9.76 13.96 11.63
C ASP A 99 9.63 12.75 10.69
N ASP A 100 9.06 11.66 11.20
CA ASP A 100 8.88 10.42 10.45
C ASP A 100 7.75 10.49 9.40
N LYS A 101 7.11 11.66 9.23
CA LYS A 101 6.06 11.91 8.23
C LYS A 101 6.60 12.59 6.98
N ALA A 102 7.77 13.23 7.06
CA ALA A 102 8.42 13.88 5.94
C ALA A 102 9.10 12.84 5.02
N LYS A 103 8.34 12.29 4.07
CA LYS A 103 8.77 11.23 3.14
C LYS A 103 8.83 11.71 1.70
N ILE A 104 9.67 11.07 0.89
CA ILE A 104 9.68 11.14 -0.57
C ILE A 104 9.49 9.72 -1.12
N LEU A 105 8.88 9.59 -2.29
CA LEU A 105 8.57 8.29 -2.91
C LEU A 105 7.78 7.34 -1.98
N GLY A 106 6.96 7.90 -1.07
CA GLY A 106 6.08 7.16 -0.15
C GLY A 106 6.75 6.50 1.04
N GLY A 107 7.99 6.05 0.90
CA GLY A 107 8.68 5.24 1.92
C GLY A 107 10.02 5.81 2.41
N ILE A 108 10.64 6.73 1.69
CA ILE A 108 12.00 7.19 2.00
C ILE A 108 11.91 8.49 2.80
N LEU A 109 12.47 8.51 4.01
CA LEU A 109 12.42 9.68 4.87
C LEU A 109 13.41 10.75 4.39
N LEU A 110 12.97 12.02 4.35
CA LEU A 110 13.83 13.14 3.95
C LEU A 110 15.05 13.28 4.86
N LYS A 111 14.89 12.99 6.17
CA LYS A 111 16.01 13.00 7.11
C LYS A 111 17.13 11.99 6.78
N ASP A 112 16.80 10.92 6.05
CA ASP A 112 17.72 9.83 5.76
C ASP A 112 18.43 9.99 4.41
N VAL A 113 17.94 10.85 3.52
CA VAL A 113 18.54 11.06 2.17
C VAL A 113 19.14 12.44 1.97
N VAL A 114 18.82 13.41 2.84
CA VAL A 114 19.29 14.80 2.72
C VAL A 114 20.59 14.97 3.51
N ASP A 115 21.56 15.64 2.90
CA ASP A 115 22.83 15.94 3.57
C ASP A 115 22.66 16.97 4.69
N LYS A 116 23.45 16.77 5.75
CA LYS A 116 23.70 17.81 6.75
C LYS A 116 24.44 18.99 6.13
N VAL A 117 24.11 20.20 6.60
CA VAL A 117 24.82 21.44 6.25
C VAL A 117 25.59 21.90 7.48
N GLU A 118 26.91 21.99 7.39
CA GLU A 118 27.76 22.40 8.52
C GLU A 118 27.94 23.91 8.63
N ASP A 119 27.71 24.66 7.54
CA ASP A 119 27.72 26.12 7.52
C ASP A 119 26.77 26.66 6.43
N PHE A 120 25.55 27.02 6.81
CA PHE A 120 24.57 27.63 5.91
C PHE A 120 24.71 29.15 5.78
N GLY A 121 25.60 29.77 6.57
CA GLY A 121 25.85 31.22 6.56
C GLY A 121 26.85 31.64 5.48
N ARG A 122 27.60 30.69 4.91
CA ARG A 122 28.53 30.93 3.81
C ARG A 122 27.76 31.10 2.49
N GLN A 123 27.56 32.35 2.07
CA GLN A 123 27.12 32.69 0.72
C GLN A 123 28.33 32.67 -0.23
N ASP A 124 28.60 31.53 -0.85
CA ASP A 124 29.41 31.54 -2.07
C ASP A 124 28.49 31.95 -3.24
N SER A 125 28.99 32.85 -4.10
CA SER A 125 28.21 33.65 -5.07
C SER A 125 27.40 32.86 -6.11
N ASP A 126 27.62 31.55 -6.22
CA ASP A 126 26.93 30.65 -7.18
C ASP A 126 26.09 29.56 -6.51
N SER A 127 26.02 29.49 -5.18
CA SER A 127 25.31 28.41 -4.46
C SER A 127 24.18 28.96 -3.59
N GLN A 128 22.92 28.67 -3.96
CA GLN A 128 21.85 28.73 -2.97
C GLN A 128 22.20 27.76 -1.84
N SER A 129 22.21 28.24 -0.60
CA SER A 129 22.47 27.39 0.57
C SER A 129 21.56 26.16 0.54
N ALA A 130 22.15 24.97 0.71
CA ALA A 130 21.42 23.70 0.75
C ALA A 130 20.51 23.56 1.98
N ALA A 131 20.61 24.49 2.94
CA ALA A 131 19.70 24.57 4.08
C ALA A 131 18.32 25.08 3.66
N LEU A 132 17.29 24.59 4.34
CA LEU A 132 15.92 24.99 4.09
C LEU A 132 15.70 26.49 4.39
N LYS A 133 15.18 27.23 3.42
CA LYS A 133 14.80 28.65 3.59
C LYS A 133 13.30 28.82 3.48
N ILE A 134 12.73 29.53 4.45
CA ILE A 134 11.30 29.82 4.50
C ILE A 134 11.10 31.32 4.54
N LYS A 135 10.31 31.83 3.60
CA LYS A 135 9.92 33.23 3.52
C LYS A 135 8.45 33.36 3.85
N THR A 136 8.09 34.38 4.60
CA THR A 136 6.68 34.71 4.87
C THR A 136 6.39 36.12 4.40
N GLU A 137 5.28 36.30 3.71
CA GLU A 137 4.81 37.58 3.17
C GLU A 137 3.35 37.84 3.60
N PRO A 138 3.00 39.06 4.01
CA PRO A 138 1.60 39.39 4.30
C PRO A 138 0.77 39.38 3.01
N VAL A 139 -0.46 38.87 3.12
CA VAL A 139 -1.45 38.88 2.04
C VAL A 139 -2.43 40.03 2.28
N TYR A 140 -2.65 40.86 1.26
CA TYR A 140 -3.60 41.97 1.29
C TYR A 140 -4.75 41.71 0.32
N GLU A 141 -5.95 42.15 0.70
CA GLU A 141 -7.09 42.26 -0.22
C GLU A 141 -7.14 43.66 -0.84
N SER A 142 -7.67 43.76 -2.06
CA SER A 142 -7.77 45.03 -2.79
C SER A 142 -8.46 46.10 -1.95
N GLY A 143 -7.73 47.16 -1.62
CA GLY A 143 -8.23 48.30 -0.84
C GLY A 143 -8.01 48.23 0.67
N SER A 144 -7.45 47.13 1.22
CA SER A 144 -7.10 47.03 2.64
C SER A 144 -5.63 47.32 2.89
N GLN A 145 -5.33 48.15 3.90
CA GLN A 145 -3.97 48.35 4.44
C GLN A 145 -3.62 47.31 5.51
N LEU A 146 -4.59 46.57 6.03
CA LEU A 146 -4.38 45.51 7.01
C LEU A 146 -4.21 44.16 6.30
N PRO A 147 -3.22 43.35 6.70
CA PRO A 147 -3.03 42.02 6.13
C PRO A 147 -4.22 41.12 6.50
N VAL A 148 -4.75 40.43 5.50
CA VAL A 148 -5.85 39.46 5.66
C VAL A 148 -5.35 38.03 5.82
N GLY A 149 -4.04 37.81 5.72
CA GLY A 149 -3.41 36.51 5.87
C GLY A 149 -1.89 36.57 5.75
N LEU A 150 -1.26 35.40 5.82
CA LEU A 150 0.17 35.18 5.63
C LEU A 150 0.38 34.13 4.54
N LYS A 151 1.26 34.44 3.59
CA LYS A 151 1.74 33.53 2.56
C LYS A 151 3.13 33.05 2.94
N THR A 152 3.29 31.74 3.11
CA THR A 152 4.55 31.07 3.38
C THR A 152 5.06 30.44 2.10
N LEU A 153 6.31 30.75 1.76
CA LEU A 153 7.03 30.27 0.58
C LEU A 153 8.27 29.50 1.03
N LEU A 154 8.45 28.31 0.50
CA LEU A 154 9.63 27.47 0.72
C LEU A 154 10.13 27.04 -0.65
N ASN A 155 11.37 27.40 -0.97
CA ASN A 155 12.06 26.92 -2.16
C ASN A 155 13.35 26.25 -1.68
N TRP A 156 13.52 24.98 -2.02
CA TRP A 156 14.59 24.18 -1.44
C TRP A 156 15.19 23.20 -2.44
N THR A 157 16.52 23.20 -2.49
CA THR A 157 17.30 22.29 -3.32
C THR A 157 18.43 21.69 -2.46
N PRO A 158 18.15 20.62 -1.70
CA PRO A 158 19.17 19.98 -0.87
C PRO A 158 20.16 19.16 -1.69
N ASN A 159 21.33 18.90 -1.09
CA ASN A 159 22.19 17.82 -1.52
C ASN A 159 21.67 16.49 -0.98
N LEU A 160 21.82 15.43 -1.78
CA LEU A 160 21.30 14.10 -1.48
C LEU A 160 22.45 13.08 -1.40
N HIS A 161 22.26 12.05 -0.58
CA HIS A 161 23.14 10.89 -0.50
C HIS A 161 22.37 9.57 -0.63
N ASP A 162 23.12 8.48 -0.81
CA ASP A 162 22.57 7.15 -0.92
C ASP A 162 22.06 6.65 0.43
N PHE A 163 20.84 6.13 0.47
CA PHE A 163 20.26 5.52 1.67
C PHE A 163 19.30 4.39 1.31
N SER A 164 19.44 3.23 1.97
CA SER A 164 18.64 2.03 1.67
C SER A 164 18.59 1.79 0.14
N ILE A 165 17.40 1.58 -0.42
CA ILE A 165 17.15 1.37 -1.84
C ILE A 165 17.39 2.61 -2.72
N PHE A 166 17.55 3.81 -2.13
CA PHE A 166 17.76 5.05 -2.87
C PHE A 166 19.25 5.29 -3.16
N MET A 167 19.55 5.57 -4.42
CA MET A 167 20.87 6.03 -4.85
C MET A 167 20.75 7.43 -5.45
N ALA A 168 21.49 8.38 -4.89
CA ALA A 168 21.53 9.79 -5.26
C ALA A 168 22.34 10.06 -6.55
N ASN A 169 22.28 9.12 -7.49
CA ASN A 169 22.83 9.30 -8.83
C ASN A 169 22.13 8.40 -9.87
N ARG A 170 22.28 8.80 -11.12
CA ARG A 170 21.96 8.00 -12.31
C ARG A 170 23.16 8.00 -13.24
N GLU A 171 23.87 6.86 -13.30
CA GLU A 171 24.97 6.65 -14.25
C GLU A 171 26.08 7.71 -14.13
N GLY A 172 26.36 8.15 -12.90
CA GLY A 172 27.36 9.18 -12.61
C GLY A 172 26.82 10.60 -12.59
N THR A 173 25.60 10.86 -13.07
CA THR A 173 24.90 12.15 -12.88
C THR A 173 24.32 12.20 -11.48
N LYS A 174 24.66 13.22 -10.68
CA LYS A 174 24.11 13.41 -9.33
C LYS A 174 22.62 13.72 -9.38
N SER A 175 21.85 13.19 -8.42
CA SER A 175 20.44 13.52 -8.28
C SER A 175 20.23 14.95 -7.82
N SER A 176 19.10 15.54 -8.19
CA SER A 176 18.66 16.87 -7.71
C SER A 176 17.22 16.78 -7.24
N LEU A 177 16.95 17.24 -6.03
CA LEU A 177 15.59 17.44 -5.50
C LEU A 177 15.32 18.94 -5.47
N THR A 178 14.18 19.37 -6.02
CA THR A 178 13.65 20.72 -5.84
C THR A 178 12.27 20.62 -5.23
N LEU A 179 12.06 21.29 -4.08
CA LEU A 179 10.76 21.44 -3.44
C LEU A 179 10.36 22.91 -3.43
N ASN A 180 9.18 23.20 -3.98
CA ASN A 180 8.54 24.50 -3.93
C ASN A 180 7.22 24.36 -3.19
N VAL A 181 7.06 25.07 -2.08
CA VAL A 181 5.82 25.09 -1.30
C VAL A 181 5.31 26.51 -1.20
N GLU A 182 4.02 26.65 -1.48
CA GLU A 182 3.25 27.86 -1.22
C GLU A 182 2.08 27.48 -0.31
N ALA A 183 1.99 28.11 0.85
CA ALA A 183 0.87 27.95 1.78
C ALA A 183 0.33 29.31 2.19
N VAL A 184 -0.99 29.49 2.16
CA VAL A 184 -1.64 30.74 2.59
C VAL A 184 -2.58 30.44 3.74
N THR A 185 -2.37 31.11 4.86
CA THR A 185 -3.27 31.10 6.01
C THR A 185 -3.96 32.44 6.10
N TYR A 186 -5.29 32.44 6.15
CA TYR A 186 -6.07 33.68 6.25
C TYR A 186 -6.52 33.94 7.69
N PHE A 187 -6.55 35.22 8.07
CA PHE A 187 -7.03 35.70 9.36
C PHE A 187 -8.51 36.09 9.33
N ASN A 188 -9.09 36.24 8.14
CA ASN A 188 -10.45 36.67 7.91
C ASN A 188 -11.47 35.52 7.84
N GLY A 189 -11.11 34.32 8.33
CA GLY A 189 -11.97 33.14 8.31
C GLY A 189 -12.05 32.42 6.97
N LYS A 190 -11.38 32.90 5.90
CA LYS A 190 -11.18 32.12 4.69
C LYS A 190 -10.38 30.87 4.99
N GLU A 191 -10.71 29.79 4.29
CA GLU A 191 -9.96 28.55 4.45
C GLU A 191 -8.51 28.70 3.96
N ALA A 192 -7.56 28.14 4.72
CA ALA A 192 -6.17 28.07 4.30
C ALA A 192 -6.01 27.27 3.00
N THR A 193 -5.03 27.64 2.16
CA THR A 193 -4.68 26.95 0.91
C THR A 193 -3.22 26.52 0.92
N TYR A 194 -2.88 25.51 0.11
CA TYR A 194 -1.50 25.11 -0.11
C TYR A 194 -1.31 24.51 -1.51
N GLN A 195 -0.09 24.63 -2.01
CA GLN A 195 0.44 23.93 -3.17
C GLN A 195 1.88 23.49 -2.86
N VAL A 196 2.17 22.20 -3.04
CA VAL A 196 3.51 21.62 -2.96
C VAL A 196 3.86 21.11 -4.35
N LYS A 197 5.01 21.51 -4.88
CA LYS A 197 5.58 20.98 -6.13
C LYS A 197 6.96 20.44 -5.85
N GLY A 198 7.16 19.16 -6.12
CA GLY A 198 8.47 18.54 -6.03
C GLY A 198 8.92 17.97 -7.36
N GLU A 199 10.22 18.08 -7.61
CA GLU A 199 10.89 17.46 -8.75
C GLU A 199 12.17 16.79 -8.25
N LEU A 200 12.30 15.49 -8.50
CA LEU A 200 13.50 14.70 -8.24
C LEU A 200 14.04 14.17 -9.56
N THR A 201 15.27 14.50 -9.91
CA THR A 201 15.91 14.10 -11.18
C THR A 201 17.07 13.14 -10.95
N ASP A 202 17.35 12.35 -11.98
CA ASP A 202 18.58 11.56 -12.11
C ASP A 202 18.93 10.71 -10.88
N PHE A 203 18.01 9.86 -10.45
CA PHE A 203 18.20 8.93 -9.33
C PHE A 203 18.00 7.48 -9.75
N THR A 204 18.48 6.57 -8.92
CA THR A 204 18.31 5.12 -9.13
C THR A 204 17.71 4.49 -7.88
N LEU A 205 16.77 3.56 -8.06
CA LEU A 205 16.27 2.70 -6.99
C LEU A 205 16.84 1.29 -7.16
N ASP A 206 17.58 0.83 -6.15
CA ASP A 206 18.07 -0.55 -6.02
C ASP A 206 17.16 -1.35 -5.10
N LEU A 207 16.22 -2.08 -5.71
CA LEU A 207 15.05 -2.62 -5.00
C LEU A 207 15.38 -3.75 -4.01
N ILE A 208 16.58 -4.35 -4.08
CA ILE A 208 16.96 -5.52 -3.25
C ILE A 208 18.40 -5.34 -2.70
N LYS A 209 18.79 -4.11 -2.38
CA LYS A 209 20.16 -3.77 -1.98
C LYS A 209 20.68 -4.55 -0.77
N ASP A 210 19.84 -4.81 0.24
CA ASP A 210 20.27 -5.37 1.53
C ASP A 210 20.71 -6.85 1.45
N ILE A 211 20.35 -7.55 0.38
CA ILE A 211 20.79 -8.94 0.13
C ILE A 211 21.77 -8.96 -1.05
N THR A 212 21.40 -8.40 -2.20
CA THR A 212 22.22 -8.25 -3.42
C THR A 212 21.44 -7.41 -4.46
N THR A 213 22.11 -6.47 -5.12
CA THR A 213 21.53 -5.69 -6.23
C THR A 213 21.02 -6.60 -7.36
N PHE A 214 19.70 -6.69 -7.51
CA PHE A 214 19.06 -7.49 -8.55
C PHE A 214 18.30 -6.65 -9.57
N ILE A 215 17.72 -5.53 -9.17
CA ILE A 215 16.89 -4.70 -10.04
C ILE A 215 17.20 -3.24 -9.77
N LEU A 216 17.74 -2.55 -10.78
CA LEU A 216 18.00 -1.12 -10.75
C LEU A 216 16.97 -0.41 -11.62
N VAL A 217 16.11 0.39 -11.01
CA VAL A 217 15.17 1.27 -11.73
C VAL A 217 15.77 2.66 -11.76
N LYS A 218 16.12 3.13 -12.97
CA LYS A 218 16.73 4.44 -13.18
C LYS A 218 15.67 5.44 -13.58
N PHE A 219 15.53 6.51 -12.83
CA PHE A 219 14.58 7.57 -13.13
C PHE A 219 15.32 8.77 -13.70
N SER A 220 14.87 9.27 -14.85
CA SER A 220 15.34 10.56 -15.35
C SER A 220 14.68 11.69 -14.57
N LYS A 221 13.40 11.55 -14.23
CA LYS A 221 12.63 12.56 -13.51
C LYS A 221 11.47 11.93 -12.75
N PHE A 222 11.13 12.50 -11.60
CA PHE A 222 9.93 12.21 -10.84
C PHE A 222 9.35 13.55 -10.38
N THR A 223 8.18 13.93 -10.89
CA THR A 223 7.50 15.14 -10.42
C THR A 223 6.25 14.80 -9.65
N PHE A 224 5.92 15.64 -8.67
CA PHE A 224 4.65 15.56 -7.98
C PHE A 224 4.10 16.95 -7.68
N THR A 225 2.78 17.05 -7.61
CA THR A 225 2.08 18.27 -7.22
C THR A 225 0.91 17.92 -6.31
N ALA A 226 0.93 18.43 -5.09
CA ALA A 226 -0.15 18.31 -4.12
C ALA A 226 -0.79 19.68 -3.91
N GLU A 227 -2.11 19.75 -3.99
CA GLU A 227 -2.89 20.98 -3.82
C GLU A 227 -4.11 20.69 -2.96
N LYS A 228 -4.54 21.68 -2.18
CA LYS A 228 -5.74 21.55 -1.37
C LYS A 228 -6.95 21.17 -2.24
N GLY A 229 -7.66 20.12 -1.84
CA GLY A 229 -8.90 19.68 -2.49
C GLY A 229 -8.71 18.93 -3.81
N LYS A 230 -7.46 18.65 -4.22
CA LYS A 230 -7.14 17.87 -5.42
C LYS A 230 -6.39 16.60 -5.04
N LYS A 231 -6.56 15.53 -5.83
CA LYS A 231 -5.69 14.35 -5.74
C LYS A 231 -4.27 14.76 -6.13
N THR A 232 -3.27 14.23 -5.43
CA THR A 232 -1.86 14.44 -5.77
C THR A 232 -1.60 13.97 -7.20
N ASN A 233 -1.05 14.85 -8.03
CA ASN A 233 -0.59 14.50 -9.37
C ASN A 233 0.86 14.03 -9.29
N VAL A 234 1.20 12.92 -9.94
CA VAL A 234 2.54 12.34 -9.95
C VAL A 234 2.88 11.93 -11.39
N ASP A 235 4.05 12.34 -11.87
CA ASP A 235 4.54 12.01 -13.22
C ASP A 235 5.97 11.45 -13.16
N PRO A 236 6.11 10.13 -13.00
CA PRO A 236 7.40 9.44 -13.00
C PRO A 236 7.89 9.18 -14.43
N LYS A 237 9.15 9.51 -14.71
CA LYS A 237 9.87 9.23 -15.96
C LYS A 237 11.01 8.25 -15.69
N ILE A 238 10.80 7.00 -16.10
CA ILE A 238 11.81 5.94 -16.03
C ILE A 238 12.72 6.03 -17.25
N ALA A 239 14.02 6.12 -17.02
CA ALA A 239 15.05 6.11 -18.05
C ALA A 239 15.40 4.68 -18.48
N SER A 240 15.55 3.75 -17.53
CA SER A 240 15.79 2.34 -17.81
C SER A 240 15.54 1.46 -16.58
N ILE A 241 15.33 0.17 -16.81
CA ILE A 241 15.36 -0.86 -15.77
C ILE A 241 16.48 -1.82 -16.13
N LYS A 242 17.40 -2.09 -15.20
CA LYS A 242 18.51 -3.04 -15.40
C LYS A 242 18.37 -4.20 -14.42
N PHE A 243 18.50 -5.42 -14.92
CA PHE A 243 18.55 -6.61 -14.09
C PHE A 243 20.01 -6.99 -13.82
N GLN A 244 20.32 -7.29 -12.57
CA GLN A 244 21.67 -7.58 -12.09
C GLN A 244 21.71 -8.95 -11.40
N GLY A 245 22.92 -9.43 -11.12
CA GLY A 245 23.16 -10.73 -10.50
C GLY A 245 22.52 -11.90 -11.29
N PRO A 246 21.85 -12.85 -10.63
CA PRO A 246 21.20 -13.98 -11.27
C PRO A 246 20.07 -13.53 -12.20
N LEU A 247 19.46 -12.35 -12.02
CA LEU A 247 18.39 -11.87 -12.91
C LEU A 247 18.91 -11.37 -14.26
N LYS A 248 20.23 -11.33 -14.49
CA LYS A 248 20.80 -10.97 -15.81
C LYS A 248 20.30 -11.87 -16.95
N PHE A 249 19.97 -13.13 -16.67
CA PHE A 249 19.39 -14.00 -17.70
C PHE A 249 18.05 -13.45 -18.22
N ILE A 250 17.30 -12.68 -17.42
CA ILE A 250 16.05 -12.05 -17.86
C ILE A 250 16.35 -11.05 -18.99
N GLU A 251 17.42 -10.26 -18.90
CA GLU A 251 17.84 -9.41 -20.01
C GLU A 251 18.24 -10.21 -21.25
N GLU A 252 18.96 -11.32 -21.08
CA GLU A 252 19.32 -12.20 -22.20
C GLU A 252 18.09 -12.87 -22.83
N LEU A 253 17.12 -13.27 -22.00
CA LEU A 253 15.87 -13.88 -22.41
C LEU A 253 15.01 -12.87 -23.18
N LEU A 254 14.87 -11.65 -22.65
CA LEU A 254 14.18 -10.53 -23.31
C LEU A 254 14.85 -10.13 -24.63
N LYS A 255 16.17 -10.28 -24.76
CA LYS A 255 16.92 -10.02 -26.00
C LYS A 255 16.80 -11.16 -27.03
N ARG A 256 16.64 -12.41 -26.59
CA ARG A 256 16.65 -13.61 -27.45
C ARG A 256 15.26 -14.11 -27.83
N ILE A 257 14.23 -13.77 -27.06
CA ILE A 257 12.84 -14.01 -27.45
C ILE A 257 12.39 -12.77 -28.24
N PRO A 258 12.05 -12.90 -29.53
CA PRO A 258 11.47 -11.79 -30.28
C PRO A 258 10.16 -11.39 -29.61
N LEU A 259 10.16 -10.23 -28.94
CA LEU A 259 8.98 -9.61 -28.38
C LEU A 259 8.04 -9.22 -29.54
N PRO A 260 6.84 -9.80 -29.68
CA PRO A 260 5.78 -9.11 -30.41
C PRO A 260 5.31 -7.96 -29.50
N GLY A 261 5.48 -6.73 -29.98
CA GLY A 261 5.17 -5.52 -29.22
C GLY A 261 6.40 -4.98 -28.49
N SER A 262 6.99 -3.94 -29.07
CA SER A 262 7.92 -3.04 -28.39
C SER A 262 7.27 -2.47 -27.12
N LEU A 263 8.06 -1.85 -26.24
CA LEU A 263 7.64 -1.11 -25.04
C LEU A 263 6.60 0.02 -25.30
N SER A 264 6.20 0.19 -26.55
CA SER A 264 5.01 0.91 -27.01
C SER A 264 4.25 -0.04 -27.93
N ASP A 265 3.12 -0.57 -27.46
CA ASP A 265 1.87 -0.62 -28.22
C ASP A 265 0.87 -1.42 -27.38
N SER A 266 0.00 -0.66 -26.75
CA SER A 266 -1.31 -1.12 -26.32
C SER A 266 -2.10 -1.49 -27.57
N ASP A 267 -1.90 -2.68 -28.11
CA ASP A 267 -2.90 -3.38 -28.93
C ASP A 267 -2.55 -4.86 -29.06
N GLY A 268 -3.59 -5.70 -28.93
CA GLY A 268 -3.48 -7.13 -28.65
C GLY A 268 -2.76 -7.95 -29.72
N GLY A 269 -1.78 -8.74 -29.28
CA GLY A 269 -1.14 -9.78 -30.07
C GLY A 269 -0.41 -10.78 -29.17
N SER A 270 -0.72 -12.06 -29.33
CA SER A 270 -0.21 -13.20 -28.57
C SER A 270 1.33 -13.25 -28.51
N GLY A 271 1.89 -13.17 -27.30
CA GLY A 271 3.29 -13.53 -27.01
C GLY A 271 3.95 -12.62 -25.97
N SER A 272 4.02 -13.08 -24.73
CA SER A 272 4.92 -12.60 -23.65
C SER A 272 5.40 -11.14 -23.73
N SER A 273 4.52 -10.18 -23.45
CA SER A 273 4.91 -8.77 -23.33
C SER A 273 5.24 -8.44 -21.87
N ALA A 274 6.44 -7.90 -21.62
CA ALA A 274 6.74 -7.27 -20.34
C ALA A 274 5.90 -6.00 -20.22
N VAL A 275 5.09 -5.89 -19.17
CA VAL A 275 4.19 -4.77 -18.92
C VAL A 275 4.83 -3.89 -17.85
N ILE A 276 5.26 -2.70 -18.24
CA ILE A 276 5.72 -1.67 -17.31
C ILE A 276 4.55 -0.70 -17.09
N LYS A 277 4.04 -0.64 -15.86
CA LYS A 277 3.04 0.34 -15.46
C LYS A 277 3.64 1.21 -14.39
N VAL A 278 3.49 2.52 -14.53
CA VAL A 278 3.91 3.46 -13.50
C VAL A 278 2.82 4.49 -13.35
N ASP A 279 2.34 4.66 -12.13
CA ASP A 279 1.32 5.65 -11.79
C ASP A 279 1.59 6.24 -10.40
N ALA A 280 0.66 7.05 -9.89
CA ALA A 280 0.79 7.70 -8.59
C ALA A 280 0.86 6.73 -7.40
N SER A 281 0.42 5.48 -7.56
CA SER A 281 0.46 4.45 -6.53
C SER A 281 1.77 3.65 -6.52
N GLY A 282 2.53 3.64 -7.62
CA GLY A 282 3.78 2.90 -7.70
C GLY A 282 4.26 2.58 -9.12
N ALA A 283 5.38 1.87 -9.19
CA ALA A 283 5.91 1.24 -10.40
C ALA A 283 5.68 -0.28 -10.34
N LYS A 284 5.18 -0.86 -11.43
CA LYS A 284 4.99 -2.31 -11.60
C LYS A 284 5.70 -2.77 -12.87
N LEU A 285 6.46 -3.84 -12.74
CA LEU A 285 7.11 -4.55 -13.83
C LEU A 285 6.60 -5.98 -13.87
N GLY A 286 5.65 -6.25 -14.77
CA GLY A 286 5.09 -7.58 -14.99
C GLY A 286 5.75 -8.26 -16.19
N TYR A 287 5.91 -9.58 -16.12
CA TYR A 287 6.29 -10.46 -17.21
C TYR A 287 5.35 -11.66 -17.22
N GLY A 288 4.97 -12.13 -18.41
CA GLY A 288 4.17 -13.34 -18.57
C GLY A 288 4.75 -14.23 -19.65
N LEU A 289 4.85 -15.52 -19.37
CA LEU A 289 5.31 -16.55 -20.30
C LEU A 289 4.22 -17.61 -20.43
N ALA A 290 3.72 -17.81 -21.65
CA ALA A 290 2.91 -18.98 -21.95
C ALA A 290 3.82 -20.21 -21.97
N ILE A 291 3.46 -21.22 -21.19
CA ILE A 291 4.16 -22.50 -21.14
C ILE A 291 3.41 -23.46 -22.07
N PRO A 292 4.10 -24.15 -23.00
CA PRO A 292 3.47 -25.13 -23.88
C PRO A 292 2.69 -26.19 -23.11
N ASP A 293 1.63 -26.70 -23.73
CA ASP A 293 0.85 -27.80 -23.18
C ASP A 293 1.76 -29.01 -22.91
N VAL A 294 1.61 -29.59 -21.71
CA VAL A 294 2.36 -30.78 -21.29
C VAL A 294 1.38 -31.94 -21.17
N ALA A 295 1.62 -33.02 -21.89
CA ALA A 295 0.83 -34.25 -21.79
C ALA A 295 1.74 -35.47 -21.67
N PHE A 296 1.41 -36.36 -20.73
CA PHE A 296 2.08 -37.65 -20.57
C PHE A 296 1.09 -38.71 -20.07
N GLY A 297 0.91 -39.78 -20.86
CA GLY A 297 -0.02 -40.86 -20.53
C GLY A 297 -1.46 -40.37 -20.36
N VAL A 298 -2.02 -40.56 -19.17
CA VAL A 298 -3.39 -40.11 -18.82
C VAL A 298 -3.44 -38.67 -18.32
N PHE A 299 -2.30 -37.97 -18.21
CA PHE A 299 -2.23 -36.61 -17.70
C PHE A 299 -2.08 -35.61 -18.85
N SER A 300 -2.83 -34.51 -18.80
CA SER A 300 -2.57 -33.31 -19.60
C SER A 300 -2.76 -32.03 -18.80
N MET A 301 -1.94 -31.04 -19.09
CA MET A 301 -2.02 -29.69 -18.53
C MET A 301 -1.90 -28.68 -19.67
N GLN A 302 -2.87 -27.77 -19.75
CA GLN A 302 -3.01 -26.85 -20.88
C GLN A 302 -3.28 -25.43 -20.41
N ASN A 303 -3.03 -24.47 -21.31
CA ASN A 303 -3.23 -23.04 -21.04
C ASN A 303 -2.44 -22.56 -19.79
N LEU A 304 -1.26 -23.14 -19.57
CA LEU A 304 -0.39 -22.77 -18.47
C LEU A 304 0.32 -21.47 -18.81
N LYS A 305 0.24 -20.50 -17.92
CA LYS A 305 0.94 -19.23 -18.03
C LYS A 305 1.67 -18.96 -16.73
N PHE A 306 2.98 -18.81 -16.80
CA PHE A 306 3.76 -18.27 -15.70
C PHE A 306 3.76 -16.74 -15.78
N SER A 307 3.63 -16.06 -14.64
CA SER A 307 3.84 -14.63 -14.52
C SER A 307 4.77 -14.29 -13.35
N GLY A 308 5.59 -13.27 -13.55
CA GLY A 308 6.39 -12.63 -12.51
C GLY A 308 6.09 -11.15 -12.50
N GLU A 309 5.87 -10.55 -11.32
CA GLU A 309 5.63 -9.12 -11.18
C GLU A 309 6.47 -8.56 -10.04
N ILE A 310 7.17 -7.46 -10.29
CA ILE A 310 7.80 -6.65 -9.24
C ILE A 310 6.92 -5.41 -9.07
N ALA A 311 6.42 -5.17 -7.87
CA ALA A 311 5.69 -3.96 -7.52
C ALA A 311 6.48 -3.14 -6.50
N LEU A 312 6.69 -1.87 -6.83
CA LEU A 312 7.27 -0.83 -5.99
C LEU A 312 6.18 0.21 -5.71
N PRO A 313 5.51 0.14 -4.55
CA PRO A 313 4.55 1.16 -4.15
C PRO A 313 5.24 2.50 -3.84
N PHE A 314 4.60 3.61 -4.19
CA PHE A 314 5.00 4.98 -3.78
C PHE A 314 4.15 5.50 -2.62
N THR A 315 3.42 4.62 -1.94
CA THR A 315 2.53 4.90 -0.81
C THR A 315 3.15 4.59 0.54
N GLY A 316 4.34 3.98 0.55
CA GLY A 316 5.06 3.55 1.76
C GLY A 316 4.96 2.06 2.06
N ASP A 317 4.19 1.30 1.28
CA ASP A 317 4.15 -0.15 1.36
C ASP A 317 5.48 -0.76 0.84
N PRO A 318 5.92 -1.92 1.39
CA PRO A 318 7.17 -2.54 0.98
C PRO A 318 7.14 -3.02 -0.48
N VAL A 319 8.31 -3.08 -1.11
CA VAL A 319 8.49 -3.73 -2.41
C VAL A 319 7.99 -5.16 -2.32
N SER A 320 7.27 -5.61 -3.36
CA SER A 320 6.81 -6.99 -3.46
C SER A 320 7.20 -7.63 -4.78
N LEU A 321 7.52 -8.93 -4.70
CA LEU A 321 7.80 -9.80 -5.84
C LEU A 321 6.73 -10.89 -5.87
N ARG A 322 5.95 -10.92 -6.94
CA ARG A 322 4.87 -11.87 -7.15
C ARG A 322 5.25 -12.86 -8.25
N PHE A 323 4.97 -14.13 -8.01
CA PHE A 323 5.00 -15.19 -9.01
C PHE A 323 3.63 -15.84 -9.10
N ALA A 324 3.17 -16.19 -10.29
CA ALA A 324 1.94 -16.97 -10.43
C ALA A 324 1.99 -17.96 -11.60
N PHE A 325 1.32 -19.09 -11.44
CA PHE A 325 0.89 -19.99 -12.50
C PHE A 325 -0.61 -19.79 -12.68
N ASN A 326 -0.97 -19.05 -13.72
CA ASN A 326 -2.31 -18.56 -13.99
C ASN A 326 -2.87 -17.68 -12.85
N GLU A 327 -3.97 -17.00 -13.14
CA GLU A 327 -4.69 -16.18 -12.15
C GLU A 327 -5.95 -16.92 -11.72
N ARG A 328 -6.49 -16.61 -10.54
CA ARG A 328 -7.76 -17.20 -10.06
C ARG A 328 -8.89 -17.10 -11.08
N ASN A 329 -8.97 -15.97 -11.78
CA ASN A 329 -10.01 -15.70 -12.79
C ASN A 329 -9.71 -16.30 -14.17
N ASN A 330 -8.52 -16.89 -14.36
CA ASN A 330 -8.11 -17.53 -15.60
C ASN A 330 -7.20 -18.74 -15.29
N PRO A 331 -7.75 -19.80 -14.67
CA PRO A 331 -6.97 -20.97 -14.25
C PRO A 331 -6.41 -21.75 -15.44
N PHE A 332 -5.32 -22.49 -15.22
CA PHE A 332 -4.85 -23.50 -16.18
C PHE A 332 -5.81 -24.69 -16.19
N LEU A 333 -5.82 -25.45 -17.28
CA LEU A 333 -6.62 -26.67 -17.40
C LEU A 333 -5.77 -27.88 -16.98
N LEU A 334 -6.38 -28.77 -16.21
CA LEU A 334 -5.77 -30.00 -15.72
C LEU A 334 -6.70 -31.16 -16.04
N THR A 335 -6.19 -32.19 -16.73
CA THR A 335 -6.94 -33.42 -17.01
C THR A 335 -6.14 -34.64 -16.57
N VAL A 336 -6.79 -35.54 -15.82
CA VAL A 336 -6.25 -36.84 -15.43
C VAL A 336 -7.26 -37.93 -15.79
N ALA A 337 -6.88 -38.79 -16.73
CA ALA A 337 -7.73 -39.77 -17.39
C ALA A 337 -8.98 -39.12 -18.00
N MET A 338 -10.16 -39.42 -17.45
CA MET A 338 -11.44 -38.85 -17.89
C MET A 338 -11.89 -37.66 -17.05
N PHE A 339 -11.13 -37.29 -16.02
CA PHE A 339 -11.48 -36.19 -15.13
C PHE A 339 -10.74 -34.92 -15.56
N GLY A 340 -11.50 -33.89 -15.92
CA GLY A 340 -10.99 -32.56 -16.26
C GLY A 340 -11.24 -31.57 -15.14
N GLY A 341 -10.48 -30.47 -15.13
CA GLY A 341 -10.59 -29.41 -14.14
C GLY A 341 -9.53 -28.35 -14.40
N GLY A 342 -8.96 -27.80 -13.34
CA GLY A 342 -7.98 -26.74 -13.47
C GLY A 342 -7.45 -26.21 -12.15
N GLY A 343 -6.61 -25.20 -12.23
CA GLY A 343 -6.05 -24.60 -11.04
C GLY A 343 -5.31 -23.31 -11.29
N PHE A 344 -4.81 -22.73 -10.21
CA PHE A 344 -3.89 -21.62 -10.25
C PHE A 344 -3.03 -21.66 -8.98
N PHE A 345 -1.91 -20.95 -9.02
CA PHE A 345 -1.04 -20.76 -7.86
C PHE A 345 -0.40 -19.39 -7.91
N ALA A 346 -0.34 -18.67 -6.80
CA ALA A 346 0.30 -17.38 -6.67
C ALA A 346 1.10 -17.30 -5.36
N LEU A 347 2.24 -16.63 -5.42
CA LEU A 347 3.15 -16.37 -4.31
C LEU A 347 3.55 -14.89 -4.33
N VAL A 348 3.42 -14.19 -3.21
CA VAL A 348 3.91 -12.82 -3.04
C VAL A 348 4.95 -12.78 -1.93
N LEU A 349 6.13 -12.30 -2.27
CA LEU A 349 7.28 -12.12 -1.39
C LEU A 349 7.51 -10.63 -1.16
N SER A 350 8.02 -10.29 0.01
CA SER A 350 8.48 -8.96 0.39
C SER A 350 9.77 -9.08 1.21
N PRO A 351 10.50 -7.98 1.46
CA PRO A 351 11.65 -7.99 2.39
C PRO A 351 11.31 -8.55 3.77
N ASP A 352 10.08 -8.39 4.24
CA ASP A 352 9.61 -8.86 5.55
C ASP A 352 9.23 -10.36 5.56
N GLY A 353 9.30 -11.04 4.41
CA GLY A 353 8.93 -12.45 4.25
C GLY A 353 7.78 -12.67 3.26
N ILE A 354 7.11 -13.82 3.39
CA ILE A 354 6.00 -14.23 2.52
C ILE A 354 4.74 -13.45 2.90
N LYS A 355 4.18 -12.69 1.97
CA LYS A 355 2.93 -11.92 2.16
C LYS A 355 1.69 -12.72 1.74
N LEU A 356 1.81 -13.52 0.68
CA LEU A 356 0.70 -14.32 0.16
C LEU A 356 1.20 -15.65 -0.39
N VAL A 357 0.51 -16.74 -0.06
CA VAL A 357 0.49 -17.97 -0.85
C VAL A 357 -0.95 -18.28 -1.14
N GLU A 358 -1.33 -18.45 -2.40
CA GLU A 358 -2.71 -18.70 -2.78
C GLU A 358 -2.75 -19.74 -3.88
N GLY A 359 -3.66 -20.70 -3.81
CA GLY A 359 -3.82 -21.64 -4.91
C GLY A 359 -5.12 -22.42 -4.82
N SER A 360 -5.50 -22.99 -5.96
CA SER A 360 -6.57 -23.96 -6.03
C SER A 360 -6.26 -25.05 -7.04
N LEU A 361 -6.77 -26.24 -6.76
CA LEU A 361 -6.81 -27.35 -7.70
C LEU A 361 -8.23 -27.92 -7.68
N GLU A 362 -8.84 -28.01 -8.86
CA GLU A 362 -10.17 -28.54 -9.10
C GLU A 362 -10.08 -29.66 -10.13
N PHE A 363 -10.85 -30.72 -9.91
CA PHE A 363 -10.98 -31.85 -10.82
C PHE A 363 -12.41 -32.38 -10.78
N GLY A 364 -12.86 -32.96 -11.89
CA GLY A 364 -14.23 -33.41 -12.00
C GLY A 364 -14.55 -34.01 -13.35
N GLY A 365 -15.82 -34.30 -13.57
CA GLY A 365 -16.31 -34.91 -14.80
C GLY A 365 -17.53 -34.17 -15.33
N SER A 366 -17.74 -34.25 -16.64
CA SER A 366 -18.96 -33.80 -17.27
C SER A 366 -19.63 -34.93 -18.04
N PHE A 367 -20.95 -34.89 -18.08
CA PHE A 367 -21.80 -35.79 -18.83
C PHE A 367 -22.79 -34.95 -19.62
N ALA A 368 -23.01 -35.30 -20.89
CA ALA A 368 -24.01 -34.66 -21.74
C ALA A 368 -24.86 -35.73 -22.44
N LEU A 369 -26.15 -35.46 -22.56
CA LEU A 369 -27.13 -36.32 -23.22
C LEU A 369 -27.99 -35.48 -24.18
N ASN A 370 -28.22 -36.01 -25.37
CA ASN A 370 -29.14 -35.43 -26.34
C ASN A 370 -30.10 -36.51 -26.85
N LEU A 371 -31.41 -36.29 -26.67
CA LEU A 371 -32.49 -37.18 -27.06
C LEU A 371 -33.32 -36.62 -28.23
N GLY A 372 -32.82 -35.60 -28.93
CA GLY A 372 -33.48 -34.92 -30.06
C GLY A 372 -34.50 -33.88 -29.61
N VAL A 373 -35.45 -34.25 -28.75
CA VAL A 373 -36.47 -33.32 -28.21
C VAL A 373 -36.00 -32.60 -26.95
N ALA A 374 -34.99 -33.14 -26.28
CA ALA A 374 -34.39 -32.56 -25.09
C ALA A 374 -32.88 -32.85 -25.08
N SER A 375 -32.09 -31.86 -24.67
CA SER A 375 -30.66 -31.99 -24.45
C SER A 375 -30.32 -31.46 -23.07
N GLY A 376 -29.42 -32.12 -22.37
CA GLY A 376 -28.97 -31.65 -21.06
C GLY A 376 -27.57 -32.12 -20.75
N GLY A 377 -26.96 -31.48 -19.77
CA GLY A 377 -25.62 -31.80 -19.31
C GLY A 377 -25.50 -31.59 -17.82
N MET A 378 -24.53 -32.28 -17.23
CA MET A 378 -24.15 -32.12 -15.84
C MET A 378 -22.63 -32.09 -15.74
N THR A 379 -22.11 -31.21 -14.90
CA THR A 379 -20.70 -31.13 -14.55
C THR A 379 -20.57 -31.22 -13.04
N LEU A 380 -19.77 -32.17 -12.55
CA LEU A 380 -19.45 -32.34 -11.13
C LEU A 380 -17.97 -32.11 -10.92
N MET A 381 -17.63 -31.09 -10.14
CA MET A 381 -16.27 -30.67 -9.82
C MET A 381 -16.05 -30.72 -8.32
N ALA A 382 -14.87 -31.19 -7.90
CA ALA A 382 -14.39 -31.12 -6.53
C ALA A 382 -13.04 -30.41 -6.53
N GLY A 383 -12.81 -29.56 -5.54
CA GLY A 383 -11.58 -28.80 -5.46
C GLY A 383 -11.13 -28.51 -4.05
N ILE A 384 -9.84 -28.19 -3.95
CA ILE A 384 -9.23 -27.62 -2.75
C ILE A 384 -8.75 -26.22 -3.09
N TYR A 385 -8.99 -25.31 -2.17
CA TYR A 385 -8.48 -23.96 -2.18
C TYR A 385 -7.70 -23.73 -0.88
N PHE A 386 -6.54 -23.10 -0.99
CA PHE A 386 -5.74 -22.72 0.15
C PHE A 386 -5.20 -21.30 -0.01
N LYS A 387 -5.11 -20.60 1.10
CA LYS A 387 -4.55 -19.25 1.17
C LYS A 387 -3.79 -19.07 2.47
N TYR A 388 -2.62 -18.47 2.39
CA TYR A 388 -1.86 -17.91 3.49
C TYR A 388 -1.74 -16.42 3.24
N GLU A 389 -2.28 -15.58 4.11
CA GLU A 389 -2.20 -14.12 4.05
C GLU A 389 -2.26 -13.59 5.48
N ASP A 390 -1.55 -12.50 5.76
CA ASP A 390 -1.54 -11.85 7.08
C ASP A 390 -1.21 -12.80 8.26
N ASN A 391 -0.37 -13.81 8.00
CA ASN A 391 0.02 -14.90 8.91
C ASN A 391 -1.09 -15.87 9.30
N TYR A 392 -2.22 -15.87 8.61
CA TYR A 392 -3.30 -16.82 8.80
C TYR A 392 -3.48 -17.74 7.60
N ILE A 393 -3.83 -18.99 7.88
CA ILE A 393 -4.15 -20.00 6.89
C ILE A 393 -5.67 -20.13 6.74
N THR A 394 -6.12 -20.14 5.49
CA THR A 394 -7.47 -20.55 5.09
C THR A 394 -7.37 -21.76 4.18
N ILE A 395 -8.10 -22.83 4.49
CA ILE A 395 -8.20 -24.01 3.64
C ILE A 395 -9.68 -24.31 3.42
N SER A 396 -10.08 -24.48 2.17
CA SER A 396 -11.45 -24.82 1.80
C SER A 396 -11.47 -26.02 0.86
N GLY A 397 -12.21 -27.06 1.24
CA GLY A 397 -12.60 -28.13 0.33
C GLY A 397 -14.00 -27.84 -0.18
N TYR A 398 -14.24 -27.96 -1.49
CA TYR A 398 -15.54 -27.67 -2.07
C TYR A 398 -15.92 -28.65 -3.17
N VAL A 399 -17.23 -28.81 -3.38
CA VAL A 399 -17.85 -29.59 -4.43
C VAL A 399 -18.89 -28.71 -5.12
N ARG A 400 -18.84 -28.66 -6.45
CA ARG A 400 -19.77 -27.92 -7.30
C ARG A 400 -20.40 -28.87 -8.31
N CYS A 401 -21.71 -28.86 -8.40
CA CYS A 401 -22.45 -29.57 -9.43
C CYS A 401 -23.30 -28.57 -10.22
N THR A 402 -23.08 -28.45 -11.52
CA THR A 402 -23.90 -27.65 -12.42
C THR A 402 -24.62 -28.57 -13.39
N GLY A 403 -25.92 -28.36 -13.57
CA GLY A 403 -26.73 -29.12 -14.52
C GLY A 403 -27.57 -28.18 -15.37
N GLU A 404 -27.77 -28.55 -16.62
CA GLU A 404 -28.69 -27.86 -17.53
C GLU A 404 -29.55 -28.86 -18.31
N LEU A 405 -30.76 -28.44 -18.63
CA LEU A 405 -31.70 -29.16 -19.48
C LEU A 405 -32.41 -28.14 -20.37
N ASP A 406 -32.39 -28.37 -21.67
CA ASP A 406 -33.11 -27.60 -22.67
C ASP A 406 -34.07 -28.52 -23.44
N VAL A 407 -35.30 -28.06 -23.60
CA VAL A 407 -36.37 -28.76 -24.33
C VAL A 407 -36.84 -27.87 -25.47
N LEU A 408 -36.52 -28.28 -26.70
CA LEU A 408 -36.90 -27.62 -27.96
C LEU A 408 -36.55 -26.12 -28.05
N GLY A 409 -35.64 -25.60 -27.22
CA GLY A 409 -35.35 -24.17 -27.09
C GLY A 409 -36.49 -23.34 -26.47
N LEU A 410 -37.56 -24.01 -26.00
CA LEU A 410 -38.74 -23.37 -25.42
C LEU A 410 -38.62 -23.25 -23.90
N ILE A 411 -38.04 -24.28 -23.27
CA ILE A 411 -37.87 -24.38 -21.82
C ILE A 411 -36.42 -24.74 -21.54
N SER A 412 -35.75 -23.91 -20.73
CA SER A 412 -34.39 -24.19 -20.24
C SER A 412 -34.38 -24.15 -18.71
N ILE A 413 -33.86 -25.20 -18.10
CA ILE A 413 -33.67 -25.32 -16.64
C ILE A 413 -32.18 -25.41 -16.39
N SER A 414 -31.66 -24.62 -15.46
CA SER A 414 -30.31 -24.80 -14.94
C SER A 414 -30.32 -24.86 -13.41
N ALA A 415 -29.50 -25.74 -12.86
CA ALA A 415 -29.31 -25.90 -11.43
C ALA A 415 -27.82 -25.86 -11.11
N GLU A 416 -27.45 -25.10 -10.08
CA GLU A 416 -26.10 -25.02 -9.55
C GLU A 416 -26.15 -25.34 -8.06
N PHE A 417 -25.50 -26.44 -7.68
CA PHE A 417 -25.27 -26.83 -6.30
C PHE A 417 -23.81 -26.56 -5.95
N TYR A 418 -23.56 -25.92 -4.82
CA TYR A 418 -22.23 -25.66 -4.30
C TYR A 418 -22.20 -26.01 -2.81
N LEU A 419 -21.23 -26.82 -2.41
CA LEU A 419 -20.98 -27.22 -1.03
C LEU A 419 -19.52 -26.96 -0.71
N SER A 420 -19.22 -26.22 0.35
CA SER A 420 -17.86 -25.98 0.84
C SER A 420 -17.74 -26.27 2.33
N LEU A 421 -16.54 -26.64 2.74
CA LEU A 421 -16.11 -26.73 4.14
C LEU A 421 -14.79 -26.00 4.26
N THR A 422 -14.76 -24.95 5.08
CA THR A 422 -13.63 -24.02 5.20
C THR A 422 -13.14 -23.99 6.64
N TYR A 423 -11.83 -24.13 6.82
CA TYR A 423 -11.12 -23.77 8.04
C TYR A 423 -10.50 -22.39 7.87
N GLU A 424 -10.74 -21.49 8.83
CA GLU A 424 -10.17 -20.15 8.90
C GLU A 424 -9.43 -20.01 10.24
N GLU A 425 -8.11 -19.88 10.18
CA GLU A 425 -7.24 -19.83 11.36
C GLU A 425 -7.45 -18.56 12.19
N GLU A 426 -7.69 -17.41 11.55
CA GLU A 426 -7.90 -16.11 12.24
C GLU A 426 -9.05 -16.19 13.26
N GLY A 427 -10.16 -16.81 12.88
CA GLY A 427 -11.30 -17.04 13.77
C GLY A 427 -11.25 -18.37 14.53
N ASN A 428 -10.22 -19.19 14.31
CA ASN A 428 -10.14 -20.59 14.73
C ASN A 428 -11.49 -21.33 14.56
N LYS A 429 -12.09 -21.18 13.38
CA LYS A 429 -13.42 -21.70 13.08
C LYS A 429 -13.38 -22.58 11.85
N VAL A 430 -14.21 -23.61 11.87
CA VAL A 430 -14.54 -24.40 10.69
C VAL A 430 -15.98 -24.09 10.33
N TYR A 431 -16.30 -23.73 9.10
CA TYR A 431 -17.69 -23.51 8.70
C TYR A 431 -17.98 -24.18 7.36
N GLY A 432 -19.18 -24.72 7.23
CA GLY A 432 -19.69 -25.33 6.01
C GLY A 432 -20.79 -24.48 5.41
N GLN A 433 -20.75 -24.29 4.10
CA GLN A 433 -21.79 -23.59 3.34
C GLN A 433 -22.32 -24.49 2.23
N ALA A 434 -23.64 -24.52 2.07
CA ALA A 434 -24.31 -25.20 0.98
C ALA A 434 -25.26 -24.23 0.28
N SER A 435 -25.22 -24.18 -1.04
CA SER A 435 -26.16 -23.39 -1.84
C SER A 435 -26.71 -24.19 -3.00
N LEU A 436 -28.00 -23.99 -3.30
CA LEU A 436 -28.68 -24.52 -4.47
C LEU A 436 -29.39 -23.37 -5.19
N THR A 437 -28.91 -23.08 -6.39
CA THR A 437 -29.48 -22.08 -7.28
C THR A 437 -30.20 -22.76 -8.43
N VAL A 438 -31.49 -22.52 -8.58
CA VAL A 438 -32.29 -23.05 -9.70
C VAL A 438 -32.80 -21.89 -10.54
N LYS A 439 -32.58 -21.96 -11.85
CA LYS A 439 -33.08 -21.00 -12.82
C LYS A 439 -33.96 -21.73 -13.83
N ILE A 440 -35.14 -21.19 -14.08
CA ILE A 440 -36.08 -21.69 -15.08
C ILE A 440 -36.33 -20.57 -16.08
N LYS A 441 -36.18 -20.86 -17.37
CA LYS A 441 -36.48 -19.98 -18.49
C LYS A 441 -37.56 -20.62 -19.36
N ILE A 442 -38.61 -19.86 -19.68
CA ILE A 442 -39.68 -20.25 -20.59
C ILE A 442 -39.83 -19.12 -21.62
N LEU A 443 -39.49 -19.39 -22.88
CA LEU A 443 -39.47 -18.40 -23.97
C LEU A 443 -38.68 -17.13 -23.60
N PHE A 444 -39.38 -16.03 -23.32
CA PHE A 444 -38.81 -14.72 -22.98
C PHE A 444 -38.82 -14.41 -21.47
N PHE A 445 -39.34 -15.32 -20.65
CA PHE A 445 -39.44 -15.16 -19.20
C PHE A 445 -38.42 -16.03 -18.48
N SER A 446 -37.85 -15.54 -17.37
CA SER A 446 -36.99 -16.36 -16.51
C SER A 446 -37.17 -16.00 -15.04
N THR A 447 -37.09 -17.01 -14.17
CA THR A 447 -37.04 -16.85 -12.71
C THR A 447 -35.84 -17.58 -12.12
N LYS A 448 -35.30 -17.07 -11.02
CA LYS A 448 -34.13 -17.60 -10.31
C LYS A 448 -34.44 -17.68 -8.82
N VAL A 449 -34.26 -18.86 -8.22
CA VAL A 449 -34.39 -19.10 -6.78
C VAL A 449 -33.05 -19.59 -6.26
N THR A 450 -32.65 -19.12 -5.07
CA THR A 450 -31.40 -19.53 -4.42
C THR A 450 -31.70 -19.88 -2.98
N LEU A 451 -31.35 -21.11 -2.58
CA LEU A 451 -31.40 -21.60 -1.22
C LEU A 451 -29.97 -21.67 -0.69
N GLN A 452 -29.74 -21.17 0.52
CA GLN A 452 -28.42 -21.20 1.16
C GLN A 452 -28.57 -21.67 2.60
N VAL A 453 -27.64 -22.49 3.05
CA VAL A 453 -27.50 -22.94 4.43
C VAL A 453 -26.04 -22.80 4.81
N GLU A 454 -25.78 -22.27 6.00
CA GLU A 454 -24.45 -22.16 6.58
C GLU A 454 -24.47 -22.78 7.97
N ARG A 455 -23.38 -23.46 8.34
CA ARG A 455 -23.19 -23.99 9.68
C ARG A 455 -21.74 -23.79 10.11
N GLU A 456 -21.56 -23.15 11.26
CA GLU A 456 -20.25 -22.93 11.87
C GLU A 456 -19.97 -23.94 12.98
N PHE A 457 -18.71 -24.34 13.08
CA PHE A 457 -18.09 -25.14 14.13
C PHE A 457 -16.95 -24.30 14.70
N GLY A 458 -17.25 -23.52 15.74
CA GLY A 458 -16.25 -22.79 16.53
C GLY A 458 -16.03 -23.47 17.88
N ALA A 459 -14.90 -23.16 18.53
CA ALA A 459 -14.73 -23.47 19.95
C ALA A 459 -15.82 -22.73 20.74
N SER A 460 -16.85 -23.44 21.18
CA SER A 460 -17.76 -22.88 22.20
C SER A 460 -16.92 -22.52 23.43
N PRO A 461 -17.22 -21.41 24.14
CA PRO A 461 -16.66 -21.22 25.47
C PRO A 461 -16.88 -22.52 26.26
N PRO A 462 -15.90 -22.99 27.07
CA PRO A 462 -16.15 -24.13 27.93
C PRO A 462 -17.44 -23.86 28.71
N PRO A 463 -18.37 -24.83 28.79
CA PRO A 463 -19.62 -24.62 29.49
C PRO A 463 -19.31 -24.10 30.89
N LEU A 464 -20.03 -23.05 31.31
CA LEU A 464 -19.87 -22.52 32.64
C LEU A 464 -20.24 -23.62 33.64
N PHE A 465 -19.72 -23.53 34.86
CA PHE A 465 -20.07 -24.49 35.92
C PHE A 465 -21.59 -24.64 36.09
N CYS A 466 -22.36 -23.54 35.92
CA CYS A 466 -23.82 -23.54 35.95
C CYS A 466 -24.49 -24.25 34.77
N ASP A 467 -23.79 -24.43 33.64
CA ASP A 467 -24.29 -25.18 32.49
C ASP A 467 -24.08 -26.69 32.66
N LEU A 468 -23.19 -27.09 33.58
CA LEU A 468 -22.81 -28.48 33.86
C LEU A 468 -23.42 -29.02 35.17
N MET A 469 -23.74 -28.15 36.12
CA MET A 469 -24.20 -28.53 37.46
C MET A 469 -25.41 -27.72 37.87
N GLU A 470 -26.55 -28.40 38.03
CA GLU A 470 -27.75 -27.78 38.58
C GLU A 470 -27.54 -27.45 40.06
N GLU A 471 -28.21 -26.40 40.55
CA GLU A 471 -28.08 -25.95 41.93
C GLU A 471 -28.43 -27.06 42.93
N SER A 472 -29.42 -27.90 42.62
CA SER A 472 -29.81 -29.05 43.43
C SER A 472 -28.71 -30.09 43.57
N ASP A 473 -27.97 -30.37 42.49
CA ASP A 473 -26.89 -31.36 42.50
C ASP A 473 -25.68 -30.86 43.30
N TRP A 474 -25.40 -29.55 43.22
CA TRP A 474 -24.36 -28.92 44.03
C TRP A 474 -24.68 -28.94 45.52
N LEU A 475 -25.93 -28.65 45.89
CA LEU A 475 -26.40 -28.73 47.27
C LEU A 475 -26.34 -30.16 47.81
N ALA A 476 -26.73 -31.15 47.01
CA ALA A 476 -26.65 -32.57 47.37
C ALA A 476 -25.19 -33.03 47.57
N TYR A 477 -24.28 -32.62 46.69
CA TYR A 477 -22.85 -32.87 46.84
C TYR A 477 -22.29 -32.27 48.13
N CYS A 478 -22.61 -30.99 48.43
CA CYS A 478 -22.16 -30.34 49.65
C CYS A 478 -22.67 -31.02 50.92
N GLN A 479 -23.92 -31.52 50.91
CA GLN A 479 -24.50 -32.26 52.05
C GLN A 479 -23.82 -33.62 52.29
N ALA A 480 -23.25 -34.25 51.26
CA ALA A 480 -22.57 -35.55 51.42
C ALA A 480 -21.22 -35.44 52.16
N PHE A 481 -20.67 -34.23 52.30
CA PHE A 481 -19.39 -33.96 52.97
C PHE A 481 -19.54 -33.09 54.24
N ALA A 482 -20.77 -32.74 54.62
CA ALA A 482 -21.12 -32.09 55.88
C ALA A 482 -21.53 -33.15 56.92
#